data_AF-A0A0H3WP94-F1
#
_entry.id   AF-A0A0H3WP94-F1
#
_cell.length_a   1.000
_cell.length_b   1.000
_cell.length_c   1.000
_cell.angle_alpha   90.00
_cell.angle_beta   90.00
_cell.angle_gamma   90.00
#
_symmetry.space_group_name_H-M   'P 1'
#
loop_
_entity.id
_entity.type
_entity.pdbx_description
1 polymer ?
#
loop_
_entity_poly.entity_id
_entity_poly.type
_entity_poly.pdbx_seq_one_letter_code
_entity_poly.pdbx_strand_id
1 'polypeptide(L)'
;MDDAAWLGNILYSVFPADTLLSVSETTGRTRVEWTVPKIDRRNVPLVIDLDPVVRQRWEDESVGERIALEGRIRRSATNQLVDYDAAGSTAIPEAVVIRVHDIDL
;
A
#
# COMPACT_ATOMS: atom_id res chain seq x y z
N MET A 1 0.01 0.72 17.05
CA MET A 1 0.54 1.16 15.74
C MET A 1 -0.63 1.08 14.77
N ASP A 2 -1.00 2.19 14.15
CA ASP A 2 -2.05 2.21 13.13
C ASP A 2 -1.59 1.54 11.82
N ASP A 3 -2.55 1.17 10.97
CA ASP A 3 -2.31 0.43 9.74
C ASP A 3 -1.46 1.21 8.72
N ALA A 4 -1.54 2.55 8.68
CA ALA A 4 -0.68 3.35 7.81
C ALA A 4 0.77 3.31 8.25
N ALA A 5 1.05 3.48 9.54
CA ALA A 5 2.40 3.40 10.07
C ALA A 5 2.99 2.00 9.86
N TRP A 6 2.19 0.96 10.09
CA TRP A 6 2.61 -0.43 9.86
C TRP A 6 2.91 -0.71 8.38
N LEU A 7 1.99 -0.42 7.47
CA LEU A 7 2.20 -0.61 6.03
C LEU A 7 3.30 0.29 5.50
N GLY A 8 3.41 1.52 6.00
CA GLY A 8 4.48 2.47 5.70
C GLY A 8 5.85 1.86 5.96
N ASN A 9 6.04 1.20 7.10
CA ASN A 9 7.29 0.50 7.43
C ASN A 9 7.58 -0.71 6.53
N ILE A 10 6.57 -1.40 6.03
CA ILE A 10 6.76 -2.57 5.14
C ILE A 10 7.10 -2.11 3.71
N LEU A 11 6.45 -1.05 3.26
CA LEU A 11 6.41 -0.62 1.87
C LEU A 11 7.23 0.65 1.59
N TYR A 12 7.97 1.20 2.56
CA TYR A 12 8.79 2.41 2.35
C TYR A 12 9.73 2.34 1.14
N SER A 13 10.21 1.13 0.80
CA SER A 13 11.13 0.90 -0.33
C SER A 13 10.41 0.66 -1.66
N VAL A 14 9.08 0.54 -1.64
CA VAL A 14 8.24 0.24 -2.81
C VAL A 14 7.73 1.53 -3.46
N PHE A 15 7.53 2.57 -2.65
CA PHE A 15 6.96 3.84 -3.09
C PHE A 15 8.02 4.95 -3.17
N PRO A 16 7.73 6.04 -3.90
CA PRO A 16 8.65 7.18 -4.01
C PRO A 16 8.98 7.84 -2.66
N ALA A 17 10.17 8.42 -2.52
CA ALA A 17 10.69 8.95 -1.26
C ALA A 17 9.92 10.17 -0.67
N ASP A 18 8.98 10.74 -1.42
CA ASP A 18 8.19 11.91 -1.01
C ASP A 18 6.72 11.56 -0.69
N THR A 19 6.35 10.28 -0.53
CA THR A 19 4.94 9.93 -0.33
C THR A 19 4.41 10.29 1.07
N LEU A 20 3.28 10.98 1.12
CA LEU A 20 2.49 11.26 2.32
C LEU A 20 1.42 10.19 2.53
N LEU A 21 1.15 9.86 3.79
CA LEU A 21 0.26 8.79 4.23
C LEU A 21 -1.02 9.37 4.86
N SER A 22 -2.18 8.88 4.44
CA SER A 22 -3.47 9.08 5.12
C SER A 22 -4.26 7.78 5.22
N VAL A 23 -5.10 7.66 6.25
CA VAL A 23 -5.96 6.48 6.45
C VAL A 23 -7.41 6.91 6.38
N SER A 24 -8.22 6.14 5.66
CA SER A 24 -9.67 6.20 5.75
C SER A 24 -10.23 4.79 5.95
N GLU A 25 -11.22 4.64 6.83
CA GLU A 25 -11.93 3.37 6.98
C GLU A 25 -13.08 3.33 5.97
N THR A 26 -13.17 2.25 5.19
CA THR A 26 -14.28 2.04 4.24
C THR A 26 -14.85 0.65 4.47
N THR A 27 -16.11 0.55 4.92
CA THR A 27 -16.88 -0.71 5.14
C THR A 27 -16.04 -1.98 5.26
N GLY A 28 -15.43 -2.18 6.44
CA GLY A 28 -14.71 -3.41 6.80
C GLY A 28 -13.32 -3.57 6.20
N ARG A 29 -12.80 -2.56 5.50
CA ARG A 29 -11.44 -2.54 4.93
C ARG A 29 -10.71 -1.27 5.32
N THR A 30 -9.41 -1.39 5.57
CA THR A 30 -8.57 -0.21 5.81
C THR A 30 -8.07 0.30 4.47
N ARG A 31 -8.42 1.56 4.16
CA ARG A 31 -7.91 2.27 2.99
C ARG A 31 -6.74 3.13 3.42
N VAL A 32 -5.55 2.84 2.90
CA VAL A 32 -4.37 3.68 3.10
C VAL A 32 -4.05 4.43 1.82
N GLU A 33 -4.09 5.75 1.87
CA GLU A 33 -3.85 6.64 0.75
C GLU A 33 -2.42 7.18 0.80
N TRP A 34 -1.77 7.14 -0.36
CA TRP A 34 -0.38 7.51 -0.58
C TRP A 34 -0.36 8.62 -1.64
N THR A 35 0.14 9.80 -1.26
CA THR A 35 0.19 10.98 -2.15
C THR A 35 1.63 11.46 -2.35
N VAL A 36 2.08 11.70 -3.58
CA VAL A 36 3.44 12.20 -3.88
C VAL A 36 3.39 13.71 -4.19
N PRO A 37 3.76 14.62 -3.26
CA PRO A 37 3.46 16.06 -3.39
C PRO A 37 4.31 16.80 -4.42
N LYS A 38 5.52 16.34 -4.73
CA LYS A 38 6.50 17.10 -5.54
C LYS A 38 6.41 16.85 -7.05
N ILE A 39 5.48 16.01 -7.49
CA ILE A 39 5.27 15.75 -8.92
C ILE A 39 4.05 16.55 -9.37
N ASP A 40 4.27 17.59 -10.19
CA ASP A 40 3.28 18.62 -10.56
C ASP A 40 2.19 18.15 -11.56
N ARG A 41 1.79 16.88 -11.51
CA ARG A 41 0.93 16.28 -12.54
C ARG A 41 -0.02 15.26 -11.93
N ARG A 42 -1.22 15.74 -11.57
CA ARG A 42 -2.43 14.99 -11.16
C ARG A 42 -2.11 13.61 -10.57
N ASN A 43 -1.72 13.63 -9.30
CA ASN A 43 -1.56 12.47 -8.43
C ASN A 43 -2.71 11.50 -8.69
N VAL A 44 -2.47 10.43 -9.45
CA VAL A 44 -3.29 9.24 -9.34
C VAL A 44 -3.10 8.76 -7.91
N PRO A 45 -4.09 8.89 -7.02
CA PRO A 45 -3.90 8.51 -5.63
C PRO A 45 -3.52 7.04 -5.60
N LEU A 46 -2.47 6.70 -4.85
CA LEU A 46 -2.19 5.31 -4.58
C LEU A 46 -3.04 4.91 -3.39
N VAL A 47 -3.92 3.95 -3.60
CA VAL A 47 -4.82 3.45 -2.58
C VAL A 47 -4.40 2.04 -2.26
N ILE A 48 -4.06 1.76 -1.01
CA ILE A 48 -3.92 0.40 -0.53
C ILE A 48 -5.25 0.00 0.08
N ASP A 49 -5.83 -1.06 -0.47
CA ASP A 49 -6.98 -1.75 0.08
C ASP A 49 -6.49 -2.94 0.89
N LEU A 50 -6.45 -2.78 2.22
CA LEU A 50 -5.95 -3.77 3.17
C LEU A 50 -7.10 -4.61 3.72
N ASP A 51 -6.98 -5.92 3.57
CA ASP A 51 -7.84 -6.87 4.28
C ASP A 51 -7.46 -6.92 5.77
N PRO A 52 -8.41 -6.67 6.71
CA PRO A 52 -8.12 -6.70 8.14
C PRO A 52 -7.54 -8.03 8.62
N VAL A 53 -7.82 -9.15 7.93
CA VAL A 53 -7.26 -10.47 8.29
C VAL A 53 -5.74 -10.50 8.13
N VAL A 54 -5.18 -9.77 7.15
CA VAL A 54 -3.72 -9.72 6.94
C VAL A 54 -3.04 -9.03 8.12
N ARG A 55 -3.63 -7.95 8.63
CA ARG A 55 -3.14 -7.26 9.83
C ARG A 55 -3.17 -8.18 11.04
N GLN A 56 -4.30 -8.83 11.28
CA GLN A 56 -4.47 -9.77 12.39
C GLN A 56 -3.46 -10.92 12.32
N ARG A 57 -3.31 -11.55 11.14
CA ARG A 57 -2.32 -12.62 10.91
C ARG A 57 -0.91 -12.14 11.22
N TRP A 58 -0.51 -10.95 10.79
CA TRP A 58 0.82 -10.42 11.13
C TRP A 58 1.01 -10.26 12.65
N GLU A 59 -0.02 -9.86 13.39
CA GLU A 59 0.06 -9.72 14.85
C GLU A 59 0.14 -11.05 15.59
N ASP A 60 -0.50 -12.10 15.06
CA ASP A 60 -0.57 -13.42 15.71
C ASP A 60 0.63 -14.32 15.38
N GLU A 61 1.31 -14.07 14.27
CA GLU A 61 2.36 -14.94 13.75
C GLU A 61 3.73 -14.76 14.45
N SER A 62 4.56 -15.80 14.37
CA SER A 62 5.94 -15.76 14.84
C SER A 62 6.80 -14.76 14.06
N VAL A 63 7.92 -14.31 14.62
CA VAL A 63 8.82 -13.35 13.94
C VAL A 63 9.24 -13.82 12.54
N GLY A 64 9.52 -15.13 12.37
CA GLY A 64 9.89 -15.69 11.07
C GLY A 64 8.75 -15.58 10.04
N GLU A 65 7.53 -15.92 10.45
CA GLU A 65 6.33 -15.82 9.60
C GLU A 65 5.94 -14.37 9.32
N ARG A 66 6.15 -13.44 10.27
CA ARG A 66 5.99 -12.00 10.03
C ARG A 66 6.91 -11.50 8.94
N ILE A 67 8.20 -11.84 8.99
CA ILE A 67 9.17 -11.47 7.96
C ILE A 67 8.77 -12.04 6.60
N ALA A 68 8.31 -13.30 6.56
CA ALA A 68 7.83 -13.92 5.34
C ALA A 68 6.59 -13.21 4.78
N LEU A 69 5.62 -12.88 5.64
CA LEU A 69 4.41 -12.15 5.27
C LEU A 69 4.72 -10.74 4.76
N GLU A 70 5.60 -10.00 5.43
CA GLU A 70 6.06 -8.69 4.97
C GLU A 70 6.73 -8.77 3.59
N GLY A 71 7.52 -9.81 3.35
CA GLY A 71 8.13 -10.07 2.05
C GLY A 71 7.10 -10.35 0.94
N ARG A 72 6.02 -11.09 1.27
CA ARG A 72 4.89 -11.33 0.35
C ARG A 72 4.12 -10.05 0.05
N ILE A 73 3.79 -9.26 1.08
CA ILE A 73 3.13 -7.96 0.95
C ILE A 73 3.94 -7.04 0.03
N ARG A 74 5.25 -6.93 0.27
CA ARG A 74 6.16 -6.13 -0.56
C ARG A 74 6.16 -6.58 -2.01
N ARG A 75 6.26 -7.89 -2.25
CA ARG A 75 6.25 -8.46 -3.61
C ARG A 75 4.93 -8.20 -4.32
N SER A 76 3.80 -8.38 -3.63
CA SER A 76 2.48 -8.12 -4.19
C SER A 76 2.33 -6.64 -4.58
N ALA A 77 2.73 -5.72 -3.70
CA ALA A 77 2.70 -4.29 -3.99
C ALA A 77 3.61 -3.92 -5.18
N THR A 78 4.84 -4.44 -5.23
CA THR A 78 5.75 -4.21 -6.37
C THR A 78 5.17 -4.72 -7.69
N ASN A 79 4.56 -5.90 -7.69
CA ASN A 79 3.94 -6.47 -8.90
C ASN A 79 2.76 -5.62 -9.38
N GLN A 80 1.97 -5.07 -8.46
CA GLN A 80 0.82 -4.21 -8.77
C GLN A 80 1.24 -2.79 -9.20
N LEU A 81 2.46 -2.37 -8.87
CA LEU A 81 3.03 -1.08 -9.23
C LEU A 81 3.84 -1.10 -10.54
N VAL A 82 3.96 -2.24 -11.21
CA VAL A 82 4.84 -2.36 -12.39
C VAL A 82 4.48 -1.38 -13.52
N ASP A 83 3.20 -0.99 -13.61
CA ASP A 83 2.68 -0.04 -14.59
C ASP A 83 2.44 1.37 -14.01
N TYR A 84 2.82 1.61 -12.75
CA TYR A 84 2.69 2.92 -12.13
C TYR A 84 3.79 3.85 -12.60
N ASP A 85 3.45 4.74 -13.53
CA ASP A 85 4.31 5.85 -13.92
C ASP A 85 4.02 7.07 -13.05
N ALA A 86 4.88 7.29 -12.04
CA ALA A 86 4.79 8.45 -11.16
C ALA A 86 4.90 9.79 -11.92
N ALA A 87 5.55 9.81 -13.09
CA ALA A 87 5.68 10.98 -13.97
C ALA A 87 4.68 10.98 -15.14
N GLY A 88 3.73 10.03 -15.12
CA GLY A 88 2.81 9.72 -16.21
C GLY A 88 1.78 10.80 -16.50
N SER A 89 0.94 10.54 -17.48
CA SER A 89 -0.04 11.52 -17.97
C SER A 89 -1.07 11.91 -16.91
N THR A 90 -1.30 13.22 -16.78
CA THR A 90 -2.36 13.80 -15.93
C THR A 90 -3.79 13.44 -16.34
N ALA A 91 -3.97 12.75 -17.46
CA ALA A 91 -5.29 12.40 -17.97
C ALA A 91 -5.90 11.16 -17.29
N ILE A 92 -5.20 10.50 -16.36
CA ILE A 92 -5.70 9.33 -15.62
C ILE A 92 -6.54 9.81 -14.42
N PRO A 93 -7.87 9.57 -14.40
CA PRO A 93 -8.75 10.12 -13.37
C PRO A 93 -8.92 9.21 -12.14
N GLU A 94 -8.58 7.92 -12.22
CA GLU A 94 -8.81 6.94 -11.15
C GLU A 94 -7.52 6.59 -10.39
N ALA A 95 -7.67 6.37 -9.08
CA ALA A 95 -6.62 5.89 -8.19
C ALA A 95 -6.04 4.54 -8.63
N VAL A 96 -4.72 4.36 -8.52
CA VAL A 96 -4.09 3.05 -8.63
C VAL A 96 -4.32 2.34 -7.31
N VAL A 97 -5.06 1.24 -7.34
CA VAL A 97 -5.41 0.46 -6.14
C VAL A 97 -4.48 -0.74 -6.01
N ILE A 98 -3.69 -0.77 -4.94
CA ILE A 98 -2.90 -1.92 -4.49
C ILE A 98 -3.76 -2.73 -3.53
N ARG A 99 -3.99 -4.00 -3.85
CA ARG A 99 -4.72 -4.94 -3.00
C ARG A 99 -3.74 -5.73 -2.14
N VAL A 100 -3.95 -5.70 -0.84
CA VAL A 100 -3.20 -6.51 0.14
C VAL A 100 -4.21 -7.39 0.85
N HIS A 101 -4.61 -8.48 0.19
CA HIS A 101 -5.64 -9.40 0.64
C HIS A 101 -5.02 -10.77 0.94
N ASP A 102 -5.52 -11.49 1.94
CA ASP A 102 -4.89 -12.74 2.40
C ASP A 102 -4.86 -13.83 1.32
N ILE A 103 -5.87 -13.87 0.44
CA ILE A 103 -5.93 -14.81 -0.69
C ILE A 103 -4.80 -14.61 -1.72
N ASP A 104 -4.22 -13.41 -1.75
CA ASP A 104 -3.16 -13.02 -2.69
C ASP A 104 -1.75 -13.12 -2.06
N LEU A 105 -1.64 -13.54 -0.79
CA LEU A 105 -0.41 -13.58 0.01
C LEU A 105 -0.03 -15.01 0.46
#